data_AF-A0A1F9WB90-F1
#
_entry.id   AF-A0A1F9WB90-F1
#
_cell.length_a   1.000
_cell.length_b   1.000
_cell.length_c   1.000
_cell.angle_alpha   90.00
_cell.angle_beta   90.00
_cell.angle_gamma   90.00
#
_symmetry.space_group_name_H-M   'P 1'
#
loop_
_entity.id
_entity.type
_entity.pdbx_description
1 polymer ?
#
loop_
_entity_poly.entity_id
_entity_poly.type
_entity_poly.pdbx_seq_one_letter_code
_entity_poly.pdbx_strand_id
1 'polypeptide(L)'
;MESFGLLTTGLYIPFVTVLPYIISFYAALGLLEDIGYLPRLAVMLDSGMHRLGLHGYGTIPLMLGLGCKVPAILATRVLETPRERVIAMALTLGLAPCMPQTAMIFSLLAPYGVKYTLAAFGAIAAAGITSSLLLSRLLKGETPELFLEIPPYQTPCCPILAKKLFFRVKDFLLEAVPMIIAGVLVVNLLDMSSLLSGLAGFFRPVVTGLLGLPADTVSVMTLGFLRKDISIAMLAPFALGPGSLVVASVFLSLYLPCLGGFLVTWRELGARDAAKVFALNFTAALLFASALNLAVRLI
;
A
#
# COMPACT_ATOMS: atom_id res chain seq x y z
N MET A 1 -19.24 14.36 8.27
CA MET A 1 -19.72 13.21 7.50
C MET A 1 -20.27 13.75 6.20
N GLU A 2 -19.41 13.99 5.20
CA GLU A 2 -19.92 14.32 3.87
C GLU A 2 -20.35 13.03 3.20
N SER A 3 -21.55 13.05 2.63
CA SER A 3 -22.17 11.91 1.96
C SER A 3 -21.26 11.40 0.84
N PHE A 4 -20.73 10.19 1.04
CA PHE A 4 -20.09 9.41 -0.03
C PHE A 4 -21.18 8.96 -1.02
N GLY A 5 -21.70 9.90 -1.81
CA GLY A 5 -22.67 9.62 -2.85
C GLY A 5 -22.08 8.61 -3.84
N LEU A 6 -22.82 7.53 -4.09
CA LEU A 6 -22.39 6.42 -4.93
C LEU A 6 -22.06 6.88 -6.37
N LEU A 7 -22.79 7.91 -6.86
CA LEU A 7 -22.54 8.52 -8.17
C LEU A 7 -21.47 9.63 -8.15
N THR A 8 -21.39 10.42 -7.07
CA THR A 8 -20.40 11.52 -6.99
C THR A 8 -19.03 10.96 -6.63
N THR A 9 -18.88 10.34 -5.46
CA THR A 9 -17.58 9.77 -5.05
C THR A 9 -17.21 8.52 -5.83
N GLY A 10 -18.14 7.58 -6.05
CA GLY A 10 -17.83 6.30 -6.71
C GLY A 10 -17.31 6.44 -8.15
N LEU A 11 -17.78 7.43 -8.91
CA LEU A 11 -17.35 7.67 -10.29
C LEU A 11 -16.30 8.79 -10.41
N TYR A 12 -16.45 9.90 -9.67
CA TYR A 12 -15.51 11.02 -9.79
C TYR A 12 -14.10 10.65 -9.39
N ILE A 13 -13.94 9.89 -8.31
CA ILE A 13 -12.62 9.55 -7.77
C ILE A 13 -11.79 8.73 -8.78
N PRO A 14 -12.27 7.58 -9.31
CA PRO A 14 -11.47 6.78 -10.23
C PRO A 14 -11.17 7.51 -11.55
N PHE A 15 -12.13 8.26 -12.10
CA PHE A 15 -11.96 8.91 -13.40
C PHE A 15 -11.20 10.23 -13.33
N VAL A 16 -11.43 11.05 -12.31
CA VAL A 16 -10.85 12.41 -12.23
C VAL A 16 -9.56 12.43 -11.43
N THR A 17 -9.47 11.68 -10.33
CA THR A 17 -8.29 11.72 -9.46
C THR A 17 -7.29 10.61 -9.78
N VAL A 18 -7.75 9.38 -9.96
CA VAL A 18 -6.87 8.21 -10.10
C VAL A 18 -6.36 8.04 -11.53
N LEU A 19 -7.21 8.24 -12.54
CA LEU A 19 -6.85 8.06 -13.95
C LEU A 19 -5.64 8.90 -14.41
N PRO A 20 -5.60 10.23 -14.22
CA PRO A 20 -4.44 11.03 -14.67
C PRO A 20 -3.16 10.64 -13.94
N TYR A 21 -3.28 10.30 -12.65
CA TYR A 21 -2.16 9.83 -11.85
C TYR A 21 -1.58 8.51 -12.40
N ILE A 22 -2.45 7.55 -12.71
CA ILE A 22 -2.06 6.26 -13.29
C ILE A 22 -1.47 6.41 -14.70
N ILE A 23 -2.03 7.29 -15.52
CA ILE A 23 -1.49 7.58 -16.86
C ILE A 23 -0.06 8.13 -16.73
N SER A 24 0.15 9.12 -15.86
CA SER A 24 1.47 9.71 -15.63
C SER A 24 2.48 8.68 -15.09
N PHE A 25 2.04 7.87 -14.12
CA PHE A 25 2.87 6.82 -13.52
C PHE A 25 3.27 5.74 -14.54
N TYR A 26 2.31 5.20 -15.29
CA TYR A 26 2.63 4.21 -16.33
C TYR A 26 3.44 4.80 -17.47
N ALA A 27 3.26 6.09 -17.81
CA ALA A 27 4.06 6.77 -18.83
C ALA A 27 5.54 6.81 -18.43
N ALA A 28 5.83 7.22 -17.19
CA ALA A 28 7.18 7.21 -16.65
C ALA A 28 7.74 5.78 -16.61
N LEU A 29 6.96 4.82 -16.13
CA LEU A 29 7.41 3.43 -16.01
C LEU A 29 7.65 2.78 -17.38
N GLY A 30 6.79 3.04 -18.36
CA GLY A 30 6.95 2.57 -19.74
C GLY A 30 8.19 3.15 -20.41
N LEU A 31 8.51 4.43 -20.15
CA LEU A 31 9.73 5.04 -20.63
C LEU A 31 10.99 4.40 -19.99
N LEU A 32 10.96 4.13 -18.69
CA LEU A 32 12.03 3.40 -17.99
C LEU A 32 12.21 1.95 -18.50
N GLU A 33 11.10 1.31 -18.87
CA GLU A 33 11.07 -0.05 -19.41
C GLU A 33 11.65 -0.08 -20.83
N ASP A 34 11.25 0.84 -21.71
CA ASP A 34 11.70 0.91 -23.10
C ASP A 34 13.19 1.33 -23.21
N ILE A 35 13.69 2.12 -22.25
CA ILE A 35 15.11 2.44 -22.13
C ILE A 35 15.94 1.22 -21.67
N GLY A 36 15.31 0.18 -21.12
CA GLY A 36 16.01 -0.97 -20.55
C GLY A 36 16.59 -0.71 -19.15
N TYR A 37 16.10 0.31 -18.45
CA TYR A 37 16.56 0.64 -17.09
C TYR A 37 16.05 -0.35 -16.03
N LEU A 38 14.81 -0.84 -16.17
CA LEU A 38 14.21 -1.81 -15.24
C LEU A 38 15.01 -3.13 -15.13
N PRO A 39 15.43 -3.78 -16.23
CA PRO A 39 16.34 -4.95 -16.18
C PRO A 39 17.65 -4.68 -15.44
N ARG A 40 18.26 -3.52 -15.66
CA ARG A 40 19.53 -3.14 -14.98
C ARG A 40 19.33 -2.92 -13.49
N LEU A 41 18.25 -2.24 -13.11
CA LEU A 41 17.85 -2.08 -11.71
C LEU A 41 17.63 -3.43 -11.03
N ALA A 42 16.96 -4.37 -11.71
CA ALA A 42 16.72 -5.71 -11.19
C ALA A 42 18.03 -6.43 -10.87
N VAL A 43 19.04 -6.36 -11.76
CA VAL A 43 20.38 -6.94 -11.52
C VAL A 43 21.11 -6.25 -10.37
N MET A 44 21.06 -4.91 -10.28
CA MET A 44 21.71 -4.17 -9.20
C MET A 44 21.11 -4.45 -7.82
N LEU A 45 19.79 -4.67 -7.76
CA LEU A 45 19.05 -4.90 -6.51
C LEU A 45 18.86 -6.39 -6.21
N ASP A 46 19.33 -7.29 -7.08
CA ASP A 46 19.18 -8.75 -6.96
C ASP A 46 19.77 -9.25 -5.62
N SER A 47 20.97 -8.79 -5.25
CA SER A 47 21.59 -9.15 -3.96
C SER A 47 20.74 -8.75 -2.75
N GLY A 48 20.00 -7.64 -2.84
CA GLY A 48 19.10 -7.19 -1.78
C GLY A 48 17.81 -8.00 -1.75
N MET A 49 17.25 -8.31 -2.91
CA MET A 49 16.04 -9.13 -3.05
C MET A 49 16.29 -10.57 -2.61
N HIS A 50 17.47 -11.12 -2.89
CA HIS A 50 17.84 -12.47 -2.47
C HIS A 50 17.88 -12.61 -0.93
N ARG A 51 18.30 -11.56 -0.21
CA ARG A 51 18.22 -11.52 1.27
C ARG A 51 16.79 -11.52 1.78
N LEU A 52 15.85 -11.01 1.00
CA LEU A 52 14.42 -11.04 1.28
C LEU A 52 13.77 -12.34 0.76
N GLY A 53 14.49 -13.20 0.06
CA GLY A 53 13.97 -14.43 -0.54
C GLY A 53 13.15 -14.20 -1.81
N LEU A 54 13.46 -13.15 -2.58
CA LEU A 54 12.88 -12.87 -3.88
C LEU A 54 13.94 -12.83 -4.98
N HIS A 55 13.48 -13.05 -6.21
CA HIS A 55 14.20 -12.69 -7.42
C HIS A 55 14.39 -11.17 -7.61
N GLY A 56 15.46 -10.73 -8.28
CA GLY A 56 15.66 -9.34 -8.71
C GLY A 56 14.47 -8.72 -9.47
N TYR A 57 13.68 -9.51 -10.22
CA TYR A 57 12.43 -9.05 -10.85
C TYR A 57 11.35 -8.59 -9.86
N GLY A 58 11.41 -9.03 -8.60
CA GLY A 58 10.57 -8.55 -7.51
C GLY A 58 10.70 -7.04 -7.25
N THR A 59 11.78 -6.42 -7.71
CA THR A 59 11.98 -4.96 -7.66
C THR A 59 10.93 -4.19 -8.44
N ILE A 60 10.42 -4.74 -9.55
CA ILE A 60 9.44 -4.05 -10.40
C ILE A 60 8.12 -3.83 -9.63
N PRO A 61 7.46 -4.86 -9.07
CA PRO A 61 6.31 -4.67 -8.19
C PRO A 61 6.54 -3.68 -7.04
N LEU A 62 7.72 -3.66 -6.43
CA LEU A 62 8.03 -2.73 -5.34
C LEU A 62 8.05 -1.28 -5.81
N MET A 63 8.62 -1.01 -6.98
CA MET A 63 8.57 0.32 -7.59
C MET A 63 7.14 0.73 -7.94
N LEU A 64 6.32 -0.20 -8.44
CA LEU A 64 4.88 0.06 -8.63
C LEU A 64 4.15 0.33 -7.31
N GLY A 65 4.56 -0.34 -6.22
CA GLY A 65 3.97 -0.22 -4.90
C GLY A 65 4.08 1.18 -4.29
N LEU A 66 5.16 1.89 -4.60
CA LEU A 66 5.35 3.29 -4.23
C LEU A 66 4.24 4.18 -4.83
N GLY A 67 3.79 3.88 -6.05
CA GLY A 67 2.69 4.58 -6.69
C GLY A 67 1.34 4.20 -6.09
N CYS A 68 0.86 3.00 -6.42
CA CYS A 68 -0.40 2.46 -5.93
C CYS A 68 -0.29 0.95 -5.71
N LYS A 69 -0.84 0.47 -4.59
CA LYS A 69 -0.74 -0.95 -4.20
C LYS A 69 -1.49 -1.87 -5.17
N VAL A 70 -2.62 -1.43 -5.74
CA VAL A 70 -3.42 -2.25 -6.68
C VAL A 70 -2.65 -2.69 -7.93
N PRO A 71 -2.09 -1.79 -8.76
CA PRO A 71 -1.33 -2.21 -9.93
C PRO A 71 -0.02 -2.92 -9.57
N ALA A 72 0.55 -2.62 -8.41
CA ALA A 72 1.74 -3.32 -7.91
C ALA A 72 1.46 -4.79 -7.62
N ILE A 73 0.33 -5.09 -6.97
CA ILE A 73 -0.13 -6.46 -6.73
C ILE A 73 -0.34 -7.20 -8.05
N LEU A 74 -0.99 -6.56 -9.05
CA LEU A 74 -1.17 -7.17 -10.37
C LEU A 74 0.17 -7.44 -11.09
N ALA A 75 1.16 -6.56 -10.90
CA ALA A 75 2.50 -6.74 -11.47
C ALA A 75 3.26 -7.92 -10.86
N THR A 76 2.86 -8.43 -9.68
CA THR A 76 3.50 -9.62 -9.10
C THR A 76 3.25 -10.90 -9.91
N ARG A 77 2.32 -10.90 -10.88
CA ARG A 77 2.10 -12.03 -11.82
C ARG A 77 3.33 -12.36 -12.67
N VAL A 78 4.29 -11.44 -12.78
CA VAL A 78 5.57 -11.66 -13.46
C VAL A 78 6.47 -12.63 -12.67
N LEU A 79 6.22 -12.84 -11.37
CA LEU A 79 7.00 -13.77 -10.55
C LEU A 79 6.54 -15.22 -10.79
N GLU A 80 7.52 -16.08 -11.05
CA GLU A 80 7.31 -17.47 -11.43
C GLU A 80 6.67 -18.27 -10.29
N THR A 81 7.21 -18.15 -9.08
CA THR A 81 6.80 -18.98 -7.95
C THR A 81 5.68 -18.32 -7.12
N PRO A 82 4.69 -19.09 -6.63
CA PRO A 82 3.66 -18.55 -5.75
C PRO A 82 4.23 -18.04 -4.42
N ARG A 83 5.32 -18.65 -3.93
CA ARG A 83 6.03 -18.20 -2.72
C ARG A 83 6.55 -16.77 -2.89
N GLU A 84 7.23 -16.48 -3.99
CA GLU A 84 7.74 -15.13 -4.22
C GLU A 84 6.60 -14.13 -4.38
N ARG A 85 5.47 -14.51 -5.00
CA ARG A 85 4.29 -13.63 -5.08
C ARG A 85 3.78 -13.25 -3.69
N VAL A 86 3.70 -14.21 -2.76
CA VAL A 86 3.27 -13.95 -1.37
C VAL A 86 4.22 -12.96 -0.69
N ILE A 87 5.53 -13.18 -0.80
CA ILE A 87 6.54 -12.31 -0.18
C ILE A 87 6.54 -10.92 -0.84
N ALA A 88 6.48 -10.84 -2.17
CA ALA A 88 6.43 -9.60 -2.92
C ALA A 88 5.20 -8.77 -2.58
N MET A 89 4.03 -9.39 -2.47
CA MET A 89 2.81 -8.68 -2.06
C MET A 89 2.90 -8.19 -0.61
N ALA A 90 3.41 -9.01 0.31
CA ALA A 90 3.60 -8.57 1.70
C ALA A 90 4.57 -7.39 1.81
N LEU A 91 5.69 -7.46 1.09
CA LEU A 91 6.69 -6.39 1.04
C LEU A 91 6.11 -5.14 0.37
N THR A 92 5.38 -5.27 -0.74
CA THR A 92 4.71 -4.14 -1.42
C THR A 92 3.68 -3.46 -0.51
N LEU A 93 2.96 -4.23 0.30
CA LEU A 93 1.97 -3.71 1.24
C LEU A 93 2.62 -3.02 2.45
N GLY A 94 3.76 -3.51 2.93
CA GLY A 94 4.40 -3.04 4.15
C GLY A 94 5.53 -2.02 3.97
N LEU A 95 6.29 -2.08 2.86
CA LEU A 95 7.56 -1.34 2.69
C LEU A 95 7.36 0.17 2.56
N ALA A 96 6.32 0.60 1.86
CA ALA A 96 6.13 2.02 1.59
C ALA A 96 4.65 2.44 1.58
N PRO A 97 4.36 3.66 2.03
CA PRO A 97 3.06 4.28 1.78
C PRO A 97 2.92 4.53 0.28
N CYS A 98 1.71 4.39 -0.25
CA CYS A 98 1.44 4.82 -1.63
C CYS A 98 1.58 6.33 -1.76
N MET A 99 1.83 6.84 -2.95
CA MET A 99 2.05 8.27 -3.20
C MET A 99 0.95 9.21 -2.67
N PRO A 100 -0.35 8.86 -2.70
CA PRO A 100 -1.36 9.69 -2.04
C PRO A 100 -1.19 9.74 -0.52
N GLN A 101 -0.79 8.62 0.09
CA GLN A 101 -0.49 8.51 1.52
C GLN A 101 0.77 9.30 1.88
N THR A 102 1.83 9.22 1.08
CA THR A 102 3.05 10.00 1.33
C THR A 102 2.75 11.49 1.31
N ALA A 103 2.00 11.97 0.32
CA ALA A 103 1.58 13.37 0.23
C ALA A 103 0.77 13.82 1.44
N MET A 104 -0.16 13.00 1.93
CA MET A 104 -0.98 13.32 3.12
C MET A 104 -0.19 13.28 4.43
N ILE A 105 0.75 12.34 4.58
CA ILE A 105 1.63 12.29 5.75
C ILE A 105 2.54 13.54 5.74
N PHE A 106 3.08 13.90 4.57
CA PHE A 106 3.89 15.11 4.43
C PHE A 106 3.07 16.37 4.76
N SER A 107 1.86 16.51 4.24
CA SER A 107 1.03 17.71 4.50
C SER A 107 0.66 17.84 5.98
N LEU A 108 0.38 16.73 6.66
CA LEU A 108 -0.03 16.72 8.05
C LEU A 108 1.14 16.93 9.02
N LEU A 109 2.33 16.40 8.70
CA LEU A 109 3.52 16.50 9.57
C LEU A 109 4.43 17.69 9.24
N ALA A 110 4.31 18.29 8.05
CA ALA A 110 5.06 19.47 7.63
C ALA A 110 5.14 20.58 8.71
N PRO A 111 4.04 20.98 9.38
CA PRO A 111 4.10 22.06 10.38
C PRO A 111 4.87 21.70 11.66
N TYR A 112 5.07 20.41 11.96
CA TYR A 112 5.71 19.95 13.20
C TYR A 112 7.21 19.68 13.05
N GLY A 113 7.74 19.76 11.82
CA GLY A 113 9.18 19.67 11.52
C GLY A 113 9.63 18.32 10.98
N VAL A 114 10.76 18.34 10.26
CA VAL A 114 11.29 17.22 9.45
C VAL A 114 11.58 15.95 10.27
N LYS A 115 11.90 16.10 11.56
CA LYS A 115 12.21 14.98 12.47
C LYS A 115 11.04 14.00 12.58
N TYR A 116 9.82 14.49 12.73
CA TYR A 116 8.64 13.63 12.87
C TYR A 116 8.31 12.92 11.56
N THR A 117 8.46 13.60 10.43
CA THR A 117 8.25 13.02 9.10
C THR A 117 9.26 11.89 8.85
N LEU A 118 10.55 12.12 9.11
CA LEU A 118 11.58 11.08 9.01
C LEU A 118 11.30 9.89 9.94
N ALA A 119 10.85 10.14 11.18
CA ALA A 119 10.47 9.08 12.11
C ALA A 119 9.30 8.24 11.57
N ALA A 120 8.28 8.87 11.00
CA ALA A 120 7.14 8.17 10.41
C ALA A 120 7.57 7.28 9.23
N PHE A 121 8.30 7.83 8.27
CA PHE A 121 8.79 7.06 7.10
C PHE A 121 9.77 5.96 7.50
N GLY A 122 10.68 6.23 8.43
CA GLY A 122 11.63 5.26 8.94
C GLY A 122 10.94 4.08 9.62
N ALA A 123 9.90 4.35 10.43
CA ALA A 123 9.13 3.30 11.09
C ALA A 123 8.33 2.44 10.08
N ILE A 124 7.74 3.06 9.05
CA ILE A 124 7.01 2.33 8.00
C ILE A 124 7.97 1.42 7.23
N ALA A 125 9.11 1.95 6.79
CA ALA A 125 10.12 1.17 6.08
C ALA A 125 10.65 0.02 6.94
N ALA A 126 10.95 0.27 8.22
CA ALA A 126 11.40 -0.76 9.15
C ALA A 126 10.33 -1.86 9.36
N ALA A 127 9.05 -1.48 9.50
CA ALA A 127 7.96 -2.43 9.63
C ALA A 127 7.79 -3.30 8.36
N GLY A 128 7.88 -2.71 7.18
CA GLY A 128 7.84 -3.44 5.93
C GLY A 128 8.99 -4.42 5.74
N ILE A 129 10.22 -3.98 6.01
CA ILE A 129 11.42 -4.83 5.89
C ILE A 129 11.37 -5.98 6.89
N THR A 130 11.06 -5.71 8.15
CA THR A 130 11.00 -6.74 9.20
C THR A 130 9.90 -7.77 8.92
N SER A 131 8.71 -7.32 8.51
CA SER A 131 7.60 -8.21 8.17
C SER A 131 7.93 -9.10 6.97
N SER A 132 8.54 -8.54 5.92
CA SER A 132 8.99 -9.32 4.75
C SER A 132 10.09 -10.32 5.10
N LEU A 133 11.08 -9.94 5.91
CA LEU A 133 12.14 -10.85 6.36
C LEU A 133 11.58 -11.99 7.20
N LEU A 134 10.63 -11.70 8.08
CA LEU A 134 9.96 -12.70 8.90
C LEU A 134 9.21 -13.70 8.02
N LEU A 135 8.46 -13.19 7.03
CA LEU A 135 7.71 -14.02 6.10
C LEU A 135 8.62 -14.87 5.22
N SER A 136 9.75 -14.32 4.77
CA SER A 136 10.79 -15.04 4.03
C SER A 136 11.37 -16.23 4.80
N ARG A 137 11.55 -16.08 6.13
CA ARG A 137 11.98 -17.17 7.00
C ARG A 137 10.89 -18.21 7.28
N LEU A 138 9.62 -17.79 7.32
CA LEU A 138 8.49 -18.69 7.56
C LEU A 138 8.16 -19.56 6.33
N LEU A 139 8.19 -18.99 5.13
CA LEU A 139 7.98 -19.75 3.90
C LEU A 139 9.31 -20.37 3.50
N LYS A 140 9.46 -21.70 3.57
CA LYS A 140 10.63 -22.43 3.08
C LYS A 140 10.55 -22.63 1.55
N GLY A 141 11.68 -22.52 0.86
CA GLY A 141 11.80 -22.80 -0.59
C GLY A 141 13.08 -22.21 -1.19
N GLU A 142 13.37 -22.57 -2.43
CA GLU A 142 14.48 -21.99 -3.20
C GLU A 142 14.00 -20.75 -3.97
N THR A 143 14.91 -19.79 -4.17
CA THR A 143 14.73 -18.65 -5.06
C THR A 143 15.33 -19.00 -6.41
N PRO A 144 14.62 -18.83 -7.53
CA PRO A 144 15.17 -19.04 -8.87
C PRO A 144 16.40 -18.14 -9.11
N GLU A 145 17.37 -18.66 -9.86
CA GLU A 145 18.57 -17.94 -10.27
C GLU A 145 18.27 -17.04 -11.48
N LEU A 146 18.84 -15.83 -11.48
CA LEU A 146 18.49 -14.80 -12.49
C LEU A 146 19.31 -15.02 -13.75
N PHE A 147 18.80 -15.84 -14.65
CA PHE A 147 19.36 -15.91 -16.00
C PHE A 147 18.76 -14.81 -16.86
N LEU A 148 19.31 -13.59 -16.73
CA LEU A 148 18.90 -12.47 -17.58
C LEU A 148 20.07 -11.94 -18.40
N GLU A 149 19.97 -12.07 -19.72
CA GLU A 149 20.81 -11.30 -20.65
C GLU A 149 20.39 -9.83 -20.58
N ILE A 150 21.31 -8.95 -20.17
CA ILE A 150 21.02 -7.52 -20.02
C ILE A 150 20.74 -6.92 -21.41
N PRO A 151 19.52 -6.39 -21.68
CA PRO A 151 19.24 -5.81 -22.97
C PRO A 151 20.07 -4.53 -23.19
N PRO A 152 20.52 -4.24 -24.42
CA PRO A 152 21.18 -2.99 -24.73
C PRO A 152 20.21 -1.81 -24.56
N TYR A 153 20.74 -0.61 -24.28
CA TYR A 153 19.93 0.61 -24.24
C TYR A 153 19.27 0.84 -25.61
N GLN A 154 17.95 0.91 -25.61
CA GLN A 154 17.16 1.24 -26.80
C GLN A 154 16.57 2.63 -26.67
N THR A 155 16.45 3.34 -27.79
CA THR A 155 15.77 4.64 -27.82
C THR A 155 14.26 4.40 -27.77
N PRO A 156 13.52 5.09 -26.87
CA PRO A 156 12.10 4.84 -26.71
C PRO A 156 11.32 5.28 -27.95
N CYS A 157 10.47 4.39 -28.46
CA CYS A 157 9.60 4.69 -29.59
C CYS A 157 8.24 5.20 -29.08
N CYS A 158 8.00 6.52 -29.16
CA CYS A 158 6.77 7.17 -28.71
C CYS A 158 5.44 6.48 -29.13
N PRO A 159 5.26 5.99 -30.38
CA PRO A 159 4.00 5.32 -30.75
C PRO A 159 3.81 3.96 -30.08
N ILE A 160 4.90 3.23 -29.80
CA ILE A 160 4.85 1.95 -29.09
C ILE A 160 4.53 2.20 -27.61
N LEU A 161 5.19 3.20 -27.01
CA LEU A 161 4.90 3.65 -25.66
C LEU A 161 3.43 4.03 -25.51
N ALA A 162 2.89 4.86 -26.40
CA ALA A 162 1.48 5.27 -26.34
C ALA A 162 0.50 4.07 -26.43
N LYS A 163 0.76 3.09 -27.30
CA LYS A 163 -0.05 1.86 -27.37
C LYS A 163 0.04 1.05 -26.07
N LYS A 164 1.26 0.85 -25.54
CA LYS A 164 1.50 0.11 -24.29
C LYS A 164 0.77 0.76 -23.11
N LEU A 165 0.81 2.08 -23.02
CA LEU A 165 0.07 2.85 -22.04
C LEU A 165 -1.44 2.67 -22.19
N PHE A 166 -1.96 2.75 -23.41
CA PHE A 166 -3.38 2.57 -23.67
C PHE A 166 -3.88 1.19 -23.21
N PHE A 167 -3.14 0.11 -23.52
CA PHE A 167 -3.50 -1.23 -23.06
C PHE A 167 -3.45 -1.36 -21.54
N ARG A 168 -2.37 -0.90 -20.88
CA ARG A 168 -2.26 -0.96 -19.41
C ARG A 168 -3.37 -0.17 -18.71
N VAL A 169 -3.69 1.03 -19.21
CA VAL A 169 -4.76 1.86 -18.64
C VAL A 169 -6.13 1.20 -18.86
N LYS A 170 -6.38 0.62 -20.04
CA LYS A 170 -7.61 -0.11 -20.34
C LYS A 170 -7.78 -1.33 -19.42
N ASP A 171 -6.74 -2.14 -19.26
CA ASP A 171 -6.77 -3.32 -18.39
C ASP A 171 -6.99 -2.92 -16.92
N PHE A 172 -6.31 -1.85 -16.47
CA PHE A 172 -6.57 -1.29 -15.15
C PHE A 172 -8.04 -0.85 -14.98
N LEU A 173 -8.60 -0.16 -15.98
CA LEU A 173 -10.00 0.29 -15.92
C LEU A 173 -10.97 -0.89 -15.87
N LEU A 174 -10.76 -1.92 -16.68
CA LEU A 174 -11.63 -3.09 -16.73
C LEU A 174 -11.56 -3.93 -15.45
N GLU A 175 -10.40 -4.04 -14.82
CA GLU A 175 -10.23 -4.89 -13.64
C GLU A 175 -10.51 -4.12 -12.33
N ALA A 176 -10.06 -2.87 -12.21
CA ALA A 176 -10.13 -2.11 -10.96
C ALA A 176 -11.45 -1.38 -10.74
N VAL A 177 -12.05 -0.81 -11.79
CA VAL A 177 -13.33 -0.08 -11.68
C VAL A 177 -14.46 -0.96 -11.11
N PRO A 178 -14.73 -2.18 -11.62
CA PRO A 178 -15.80 -3.00 -11.07
C PRO A 178 -15.55 -3.40 -9.60
N MET A 179 -14.29 -3.65 -9.22
CA MET A 179 -13.94 -3.92 -7.82
C MET A 179 -14.18 -2.72 -6.90
N ILE A 180 -13.83 -1.51 -7.35
CA ILE A 180 -14.05 -0.28 -6.57
C ILE A 180 -15.55 -0.04 -6.39
N ILE A 181 -16.35 -0.16 -7.46
CA ILE A 181 -17.80 0.02 -7.39
C ILE A 181 -18.43 -1.02 -6.43
N ALA A 182 -18.08 -2.29 -6.57
CA ALA A 182 -18.55 -3.35 -5.68
C ALA A 182 -18.15 -3.07 -4.22
N GLY A 183 -16.94 -2.58 -4.00
CA GLY A 183 -16.43 -2.17 -2.71
C GLY A 183 -17.21 -1.05 -2.04
N VAL A 184 -17.46 0.02 -2.77
CA VAL A 184 -18.26 1.16 -2.29
C VAL A 184 -19.68 0.71 -1.97
N LEU A 185 -20.27 -0.16 -2.80
CA LEU A 185 -21.61 -0.71 -2.57
C LEU A 185 -21.65 -1.51 -1.26
N VAL A 186 -20.75 -2.49 -1.10
CA VAL A 186 -20.67 -3.34 0.11
C VAL A 186 -20.53 -2.49 1.36
N VAL A 187 -19.70 -1.44 1.31
CA VAL A 187 -19.51 -0.59 2.48
C VAL A 187 -20.74 0.26 2.77
N ASN A 188 -21.39 0.85 1.76
CA ASN A 188 -22.62 1.60 2.00
C ASN A 188 -23.70 0.71 2.65
N LEU A 189 -23.77 -0.57 2.25
CA LEU A 189 -24.60 -1.58 2.91
C LEU A 189 -24.16 -1.87 4.36
N LEU A 190 -22.85 -1.95 4.62
CA LEU A 190 -22.30 -2.14 5.96
C LEU A 190 -22.51 -0.93 6.90
N ASP A 191 -22.44 0.28 6.35
CA ASP A 191 -22.67 1.52 7.08
C ASP A 191 -24.15 1.64 7.48
N MET A 192 -25.06 1.31 6.55
CA MET A 192 -26.51 1.25 6.82
C MET A 192 -26.89 0.16 7.84
N SER A 193 -26.14 -0.94 7.93
CA SER A 193 -26.45 -2.05 8.84
C SER A 193 -25.90 -1.90 10.26
N SER A 194 -25.28 -0.76 10.61
CA SER A 194 -24.66 -0.48 11.92
C SER A 194 -23.56 -1.46 12.36
N LEU A 195 -23.17 -2.43 11.51
CA LEU A 195 -22.06 -3.35 11.81
C LEU A 195 -20.73 -2.60 11.98
N LEU A 196 -20.57 -1.48 11.28
CA LEU A 196 -19.35 -0.67 11.33
C LEU A 196 -19.12 -0.07 12.73
N SER A 197 -20.18 0.36 13.42
CA SER A 197 -20.09 0.89 14.78
C SER A 197 -19.83 -0.21 15.81
N GLY A 198 -20.35 -1.42 15.59
CA GLY A 198 -20.00 -2.61 16.37
C GLY A 198 -18.52 -3.00 16.23
N LEU A 199 -17.98 -2.97 15.01
CA LEU A 199 -16.57 -3.24 14.75
C LEU A 199 -15.66 -2.15 15.33
N ALA A 200 -16.06 -0.88 15.26
CA ALA A 200 -15.38 0.22 15.94
C ALA A 200 -15.35 0.01 17.46
N GLY A 201 -16.42 -0.52 18.06
CA GLY A 201 -16.48 -0.92 19.47
C GLY A 201 -15.45 -2.00 19.84
N PHE A 202 -15.21 -2.96 18.95
CA PHE A 202 -14.20 -4.01 19.15
C PHE A 202 -12.76 -3.47 19.05
N PHE A 203 -12.51 -2.52 18.13
CA PHE A 203 -11.18 -1.91 17.97
C PHE A 203 -10.88 -0.79 18.99
N ARG A 204 -11.89 -0.24 19.66
CA ARG A 204 -11.72 0.78 20.72
C ARG A 204 -10.62 0.45 21.74
N PRO A 205 -10.60 -0.70 22.44
CA PRO A 205 -9.58 -1.00 23.45
C PRO A 205 -8.16 -1.07 22.87
N VAL A 206 -8.02 -1.49 21.62
CA VAL A 206 -6.72 -1.55 20.94
C VAL A 206 -6.23 -0.14 20.59
N VAL A 207 -7.13 0.73 20.11
CA VAL A 207 -6.76 2.09 19.70
C VAL A 207 -6.52 3.01 20.91
N THR A 208 -7.38 2.96 21.93
CA THR A 208 -7.25 3.81 23.12
C THR A 208 -6.21 3.28 24.10
N GLY A 209 -6.11 1.95 24.26
CA GLY A 209 -5.15 1.32 25.16
C GLY A 209 -3.75 1.20 24.56
N LEU A 210 -3.64 0.61 23.36
CA LEU A 210 -2.35 0.24 22.77
C LEU A 210 -1.72 1.41 21.98
N LEU A 211 -2.53 2.13 21.19
CA LEU A 211 -2.05 3.28 20.40
C LEU A 211 -2.13 4.61 21.16
N GLY A 212 -2.89 4.69 22.26
CA GLY A 212 -3.03 5.92 23.07
C GLY A 212 -3.79 7.05 22.38
N LEU A 213 -4.63 6.74 21.38
CA LEU A 213 -5.42 7.73 20.64
C LEU A 213 -6.82 7.95 21.25
N PRO A 214 -7.42 9.15 21.07
CA PRO A 214 -8.78 9.43 21.51
C PRO A 214 -9.80 8.53 20.80
N ALA A 215 -10.89 8.20 21.52
CA ALA A 215 -11.90 7.23 21.06
C ALA A 215 -12.62 7.64 19.76
N ASP A 216 -12.62 8.93 19.42
CA ASP A 216 -13.26 9.45 18.22
C ASP A 216 -12.48 9.09 16.94
N THR A 217 -11.15 8.90 17.04
CA THR A 217 -10.32 8.53 15.89
C THR A 217 -10.60 7.11 15.39
N VAL A 218 -11.18 6.24 16.23
CA VAL A 218 -11.54 4.86 15.87
C VAL A 218 -12.47 4.83 14.66
N SER A 219 -13.46 5.74 14.63
CA SER A 219 -14.41 5.84 13.51
C SER A 219 -13.71 6.17 12.18
N VAL A 220 -12.73 7.07 12.21
CA VAL A 220 -11.92 7.47 11.06
C VAL A 220 -11.01 6.34 10.59
N MET A 221 -10.48 5.55 11.53
CA MET A 221 -9.63 4.39 11.21
C MET A 221 -10.43 3.24 10.61
N THR A 222 -11.65 2.99 11.10
CA THR A 222 -12.55 1.97 10.53
C THR A 222 -13.01 2.36 9.12
N LEU A 223 -13.39 3.63 8.91
CA LEU A 223 -13.69 4.17 7.58
C LEU A 223 -12.46 4.16 6.65
N GLY A 224 -11.26 4.23 7.21
CA GLY A 224 -10.00 4.21 6.46
C GLY A 224 -9.75 2.95 5.66
N PHE A 225 -10.42 1.83 5.96
CA PHE A 225 -10.32 0.63 5.12
C PHE A 225 -10.75 0.88 3.66
N LEU A 226 -11.71 1.79 3.43
CA LEU A 226 -12.14 2.15 2.09
C LEU A 226 -11.12 3.02 1.38
N ARG A 227 -10.68 4.06 2.09
CA ARG A 227 -9.85 5.11 1.52
C ARG A 227 -8.89 5.65 2.57
N LYS A 228 -7.83 4.89 2.77
CA LYS A 228 -6.78 5.18 3.75
C LYS A 228 -6.18 6.57 3.63
N ASP A 229 -6.01 7.06 2.41
CA ASP A 229 -5.37 8.36 2.15
C ASP A 229 -6.23 9.53 2.68
N ILE A 230 -7.56 9.42 2.59
CA ILE A 230 -8.47 10.43 3.16
C ILE A 230 -8.49 10.34 4.69
N SER A 231 -8.43 9.14 5.26
CA SER A 231 -8.43 9.00 6.71
C SER A 231 -7.27 9.74 7.37
N ILE A 232 -6.07 9.73 6.77
CA ILE A 232 -4.93 10.50 7.29
C ILE A 232 -5.24 12.01 7.29
N ALA A 233 -5.87 12.53 6.23
CA ALA A 233 -6.30 13.93 6.20
C ALA A 233 -7.39 14.23 7.24
N MET A 234 -8.29 13.29 7.49
CA MET A 234 -9.36 13.41 8.50
C MET A 234 -8.83 13.38 9.94
N LEU A 235 -7.54 13.11 10.16
CA LEU A 235 -6.91 13.29 11.48
C LEU A 235 -6.55 14.75 11.79
N ALA A 236 -6.46 15.63 10.77
CA ALA A 236 -6.14 17.04 10.95
C ALA A 236 -7.04 17.79 11.97
N PRO A 237 -8.38 17.66 11.95
CA PRO A 237 -9.24 18.38 12.89
C PRO A 237 -9.14 17.90 14.35
N PHE A 238 -8.54 16.74 14.62
CA PHE A 238 -8.41 16.20 15.98
C PHE A 238 -7.26 16.84 16.78
N ALA A 239 -6.47 17.74 16.18
CA ALA A 239 -5.40 18.50 16.83
C ALA A 239 -4.50 17.65 17.76
N LEU A 240 -4.18 16.43 17.31
CA LEU A 240 -3.35 15.48 18.05
C LEU A 240 -1.93 16.02 18.23
N GLY A 241 -1.28 15.69 19.34
CA GLY A 241 0.13 15.99 19.54
C GLY A 241 1.01 15.34 18.44
N PRO A 242 2.18 15.91 18.13
CA PRO A 242 3.00 15.48 16.97
C PRO A 242 3.39 14.00 17.04
N GLY A 243 3.68 13.49 18.25
CA GLY A 243 4.00 12.07 18.44
C GLY A 243 2.81 11.12 18.20
N SER A 244 1.62 11.45 18.74
CA SER A 244 0.40 10.66 18.50
C SER A 244 -0.02 10.68 17.02
N LEU A 245 0.24 11.78 16.33
CA LEU A 245 -0.04 11.93 14.91
C LEU A 245 0.88 11.05 14.04
N VAL A 246 2.16 10.92 14.43
CA VAL A 246 3.10 9.95 13.82
C VAL A 246 2.61 8.52 14.03
N VAL A 247 2.27 8.14 15.27
CA VAL A 247 1.78 6.80 15.62
C VAL A 247 0.55 6.43 14.77
N ALA A 248 -0.41 7.35 14.68
CA ALA A 248 -1.63 7.14 13.92
C ALA A 248 -1.37 7.02 12.41
N SER A 249 -0.49 7.85 11.86
CA SER A 249 -0.11 7.82 10.45
C SER A 249 0.60 6.53 10.06
N VAL A 250 1.50 6.05 10.91
CA VAL A 250 2.23 4.78 10.73
C VAL A 250 1.25 3.61 10.79
N PHE A 251 0.40 3.56 11.81
CA PHE A 251 -0.60 2.51 11.92
C PHE A 251 -1.57 2.51 10.73
N LEU A 252 -2.11 3.68 10.36
CA LEU A 252 -3.00 3.82 9.21
C LEU A 252 -2.33 3.40 7.91
N SER A 253 -1.02 3.56 7.77
CA SER A 253 -0.30 3.09 6.57
C SER A 253 -0.17 1.57 6.53
N LEU A 254 0.15 0.94 7.65
CA LEU A 254 0.50 -0.50 7.76
C LEU A 254 -0.69 -1.45 8.00
N TYR A 255 -1.74 -1.00 8.71
CA TYR A 255 -2.85 -1.82 9.24
C TYR A 255 -3.46 -2.84 8.25
N LEU A 256 -4.16 -2.38 7.20
CA LEU A 256 -4.78 -3.22 6.17
C LEU A 256 -4.77 -2.50 4.81
N PRO A 257 -4.56 -3.12 3.65
CA PRO A 257 -4.66 -2.38 2.38
C PRO A 257 -5.99 -1.65 2.19
N CYS A 258 -6.03 -0.68 1.27
CA CYS A 258 -7.30 -0.15 0.80
C CYS A 258 -8.18 -1.28 0.26
N LEU A 259 -9.49 -1.10 0.26
CA LEU A 259 -10.43 -2.13 -0.18
C LEU A 259 -10.07 -2.72 -1.57
N GLY A 260 -9.62 -1.88 -2.52
CA GLY A 260 -9.13 -2.35 -3.81
C GLY A 260 -7.89 -3.26 -3.69
N GLY A 261 -6.92 -2.87 -2.86
CA GLY A 261 -5.74 -3.70 -2.57
C GLY A 261 -6.14 -5.01 -1.88
N PHE A 262 -7.07 -4.95 -0.93
CA PHE A 262 -7.59 -6.14 -0.24
C PHE A 262 -8.24 -7.13 -1.21
N LEU A 263 -9.17 -6.67 -2.06
CA LEU A 263 -9.88 -7.52 -3.02
C LEU A 263 -8.93 -8.12 -4.07
N VAL A 264 -7.99 -7.32 -4.58
CA VAL A 264 -7.02 -7.82 -5.57
C VAL A 264 -6.07 -8.81 -4.92
N THR A 265 -5.51 -8.52 -3.74
CA THR A 265 -4.67 -9.48 -3.00
C THR A 265 -5.44 -10.78 -2.71
N TRP A 266 -6.71 -10.70 -2.32
CA TRP A 266 -7.56 -11.86 -2.09
C TRP A 266 -7.77 -12.69 -3.36
N ARG A 267 -8.00 -12.04 -4.50
CA ARG A 267 -8.20 -12.69 -5.79
C ARG A 267 -6.91 -13.33 -6.32
N GLU A 268 -5.76 -12.71 -6.12
CA GLU A 268 -4.48 -13.18 -6.65
C GLU A 268 -3.84 -14.30 -5.81
N LEU A 269 -3.89 -14.23 -4.48
CA LEU A 269 -3.25 -15.21 -3.58
C LEU A 269 -4.21 -16.31 -3.11
N GLY A 270 -5.51 -16.09 -3.21
CA GLY A 270 -6.52 -16.91 -2.54
C GLY A 270 -6.62 -16.61 -1.05
N ALA A 271 -7.72 -17.07 -0.44
CA ALA A 271 -8.10 -16.69 0.92
C ALA A 271 -7.06 -17.02 2.00
N ARG A 272 -6.37 -18.18 1.88
CA ARG A 272 -5.43 -18.64 2.90
C ARG A 272 -4.16 -17.80 2.94
N ASP A 273 -3.56 -17.52 1.79
CA ASP A 273 -2.30 -16.77 1.73
C ASP A 273 -2.54 -15.26 1.86
N ALA A 274 -3.66 -14.74 1.34
CA ALA A 274 -4.07 -13.37 1.60
C ALA A 274 -4.28 -13.12 3.11
N ALA A 275 -4.93 -14.03 3.82
CA ALA A 275 -5.10 -13.92 5.27
C ALA A 275 -3.77 -13.90 6.03
N LYS A 276 -2.78 -14.70 5.62
CA LYS A 276 -1.43 -14.65 6.21
C LYS A 276 -0.77 -13.29 6.00
N VAL A 277 -0.83 -12.76 4.78
CA VAL A 277 -0.23 -11.45 4.43
C VAL A 277 -0.89 -10.32 5.22
N PHE A 278 -2.22 -10.33 5.36
CA PHE A 278 -2.93 -9.33 6.16
C PHE A 278 -2.65 -9.46 7.65
N ALA A 279 -2.64 -10.67 8.20
CA ALA A 279 -2.31 -10.90 9.61
C ALA A 279 -0.89 -10.44 9.93
N LEU A 280 0.08 -10.71 9.05
CA LEU A 280 1.45 -10.27 9.20
C LEU A 280 1.59 -8.73 9.14
N ASN A 281 0.93 -8.07 8.18
CA ASN A 281 0.93 -6.61 8.12
C ASN A 281 0.23 -5.98 9.33
N PHE A 282 -0.88 -6.55 9.77
CA PHE A 282 -1.63 -6.06 10.93
C PHE A 282 -0.83 -6.21 12.23
N THR A 283 -0.18 -7.35 12.44
CA THR A 283 0.69 -7.58 13.61
C THR A 283 1.90 -6.65 13.60
N ALA A 284 2.54 -6.44 12.43
CA ALA A 284 3.63 -5.48 12.28
C ALA A 284 3.15 -4.04 12.57
N ALA A 285 1.96 -3.65 12.07
CA ALA A 285 1.37 -2.35 12.34
C ALA A 285 1.18 -2.10 13.85
N LEU A 286 0.65 -3.08 14.57
CA LEU A 286 0.44 -2.99 16.02
C LEU A 286 1.77 -2.89 16.79
N LEU A 287 2.74 -3.75 16.46
CA LEU A 287 4.04 -3.75 17.13
C LEU A 287 4.77 -2.42 16.94
N PHE A 288 4.89 -1.93 15.70
CA PHE A 288 5.59 -0.67 15.42
C PHE A 288 4.84 0.56 15.95
N ALA A 289 3.51 0.61 15.83
CA ALA A 289 2.73 1.71 16.38
C ALA A 289 2.81 1.75 17.92
N SER A 290 2.75 0.60 18.59
CA SER A 290 2.90 0.51 20.05
C SER A 290 4.30 0.90 20.53
N ALA A 291 5.35 0.47 19.83
CA ALA A 291 6.73 0.84 20.12
C ALA A 291 6.96 2.36 19.96
N LEU A 292 6.39 2.97 18.92
CA LEU A 292 6.42 4.41 18.72
C LEU A 292 5.64 5.16 19.81
N ASN A 293 4.47 4.66 20.20
CA ASN A 293 3.69 5.28 21.29
C ASN A 293 4.46 5.26 22.61
N LEU A 294 5.17 4.17 22.91
CA LEU A 294 6.03 4.07 24.09
C LEU A 294 7.21 5.07 24.02
N ALA A 295 7.85 5.17 22.85
CA ALA A 295 8.94 6.13 22.62
C ALA A 295 8.47 7.58 22.75
N VAL A 296 7.27 7.90 22.27
CA VAL A 296 6.65 9.23 22.40
C VAL A 296 6.29 9.55 23.85
N ARG A 297 5.89 8.57 24.66
CA ARG A 297 5.62 8.78 26.10
C ARG A 297 6.88 8.96 26.96
N LEU A 298 8.03 8.52 26.47
CA LEU A 298 9.32 8.61 27.17
C LEU A 298 10.03 9.96 26.95
N ILE A 299 9.58 10.75 25.97
CA ILE A 299 10.12 12.07 25.58
C ILE A 299 9.18 13.16 26.09
#